data_AF-A0A3C1UDL9-F1
#
_entry.id   AF-A0A3C1UDL9-F1
#
_cell.length_a   1.000
_cell.length_b   1.000
_cell.length_c   1.000
_cell.angle_alpha   90.00
_cell.angle_beta   90.00
_cell.angle_gamma   90.00
#
_symmetry.space_group_name_H-M   'P 1'
#
loop_
_entity.id
_entity.type
_entity.pdbx_description
1 polymer ?
#
loop_
_entity_poly.entity_id
_entity_poly.type
_entity_poly.pdbx_seq_one_letter_code
_entity_poly.pdbx_strand_id
1 'polypeptide(L)'
;MRFVIHYDIPKSLEGYYQETGRAGRDGGEGRSITFYAKKDLLKLQKFIQGKPVSEQEIGKLLLAETAQYAESSICRRKTLLKYFGEDYTEPNCKCCDNCL
;
A
#
# COMPACT_ATOMS: atom_id res chain seq x y z
N MET A 1 14.07 13.79 0.90
CA MET A 1 14.15 12.32 1.04
C MET A 1 13.88 11.70 -0.32
N ARG A 2 14.75 10.80 -0.81
CA ARG A 2 14.63 10.22 -2.16
C ARG A 2 13.95 8.86 -2.19
N PHE A 3 14.10 8.07 -1.13
CA PHE A 3 13.58 6.71 -1.06
C PHE A 3 12.77 6.52 0.21
N VAL A 4 11.65 5.81 0.09
CA VAL A 4 10.95 5.15 1.20
C VAL A 4 10.97 3.66 0.88
N ILE A 5 11.44 2.86 1.83
CA ILE A 5 11.54 1.41 1.66
C ILE A 5 10.72 0.73 2.75
N HIS A 6 9.72 -0.03 2.33
CA HIS A 6 8.97 -0.93 3.19
C HIS A 6 9.56 -2.32 3.07
N TYR A 7 10.26 -2.76 4.11
CA TYR A 7 10.81 -4.11 4.16
C TYR A 7 9.75 -5.16 4.56
N ASP A 8 8.77 -4.74 5.35
CA ASP A 8 7.53 -5.46 5.62
C ASP A 8 6.36 -4.66 5.01
N ILE A 9 5.35 -5.34 4.48
CA ILE A 9 4.17 -4.66 3.94
C ILE A 9 3.41 -3.89 5.06
N PRO A 10 2.93 -2.66 4.80
CA PRO A 10 2.13 -1.92 5.77
C PRO A 10 0.84 -2.66 6.15
N LYS A 11 0.27 -2.25 7.29
CA LYS A 11 -0.99 -2.84 7.80
C LYS A 11 -2.23 -2.34 7.07
N SER A 12 -2.11 -1.25 6.33
CA SER A 12 -3.20 -0.59 5.62
C SER A 12 -2.68 0.30 4.49
N LEU A 13 -3.55 0.66 3.55
CA LEU A 13 -3.23 1.57 2.46
C LEU A 13 -3.08 3.03 2.92
N GLU A 14 -3.74 3.43 4.00
CA GLU A 14 -3.55 4.73 4.65
C GLU A 14 -2.14 4.88 5.22
N GLY A 15 -1.66 3.86 5.93
CA GLY A 15 -0.29 3.83 6.44
C GLY A 15 0.72 3.90 5.29
N TYR A 16 0.51 3.05 4.28
CA TYR A 16 1.33 3.06 3.06
C TYR A 16 1.34 4.43 2.38
N TYR A 17 0.19 5.05 2.16
CA TYR A 17 0.09 6.37 1.52
C TYR A 17 0.80 7.47 2.33
N GLN A 18 0.58 7.50 3.64
CA GLN A 18 1.21 8.47 4.54
C GLN A 18 2.74 8.32 4.56
N GLU A 19 3.24 7.10 4.61
CA GLU A 19 4.67 6.81 4.70
C GLU A 19 5.39 7.08 3.38
N THR A 20 4.83 6.60 2.26
CA THR A 20 5.40 6.83 0.92
C THR A 20 5.38 8.30 0.52
N GLY A 21 4.37 9.08 0.95
CA GLY A 21 4.29 10.54 0.76
C GLY A 21 5.36 11.36 1.49
N ARG A 22 6.33 10.72 2.18
CA ARG A 22 7.53 11.37 2.73
C ARG A 22 8.64 11.52 1.70
N ALA A 23 8.65 10.71 0.63
CA ALA A 23 9.60 10.85 -0.47
C ALA A 23 9.24 12.05 -1.36
N GLY A 24 10.25 12.70 -1.98
CA GLY A 24 10.03 13.68 -3.05
C GLY A 24 9.35 15.00 -2.64
N ARG A 25 9.32 15.36 -1.34
CA ARG A 25 8.65 16.59 -0.86
C ARG A 25 9.23 17.90 -1.37
N ASP A 26 10.45 17.89 -1.90
CA ASP A 26 11.08 19.02 -2.56
C ASP A 26 10.69 19.13 -4.05
N GLY A 27 9.73 18.33 -4.52
CA GLY A 27 9.28 18.29 -5.91
C GLY A 27 10.19 17.48 -6.84
N GLY A 28 11.34 17.00 -6.36
CA GLY A 28 12.20 16.09 -7.11
C GLY A 28 11.68 14.64 -7.09
N GLU A 29 12.24 13.79 -7.95
CA GLU A 29 11.87 12.36 -8.01
C GLU A 29 12.06 11.68 -6.64
N GLY A 30 10.98 11.05 -6.17
CA GLY A 30 10.98 10.19 -4.99
C GLY A 30 10.51 8.78 -5.39
N ARG A 31 11.16 7.76 -4.85
CA ARG A 31 10.80 6.35 -5.10
C ARG A 31 10.30 5.68 -3.84
N SER A 32 9.21 4.95 -3.98
CA SER A 32 8.73 4.01 -2.97
C SER A 32 9.04 2.60 -3.44
N ILE A 33 9.67 1.79 -2.59
CA ILE A 33 9.95 0.38 -2.84
C ILE A 33 9.36 -0.43 -1.69
N THR A 34 8.47 -1.37 -2.01
CA THR A 34 7.85 -2.24 -1.02
C THR A 34 8.18 -3.68 -1.34
N PHE A 35 8.81 -4.36 -0.39
CA PHE A 35 8.96 -5.80 -0.42
C PHE A 35 7.69 -6.44 0.13
N TYR A 36 7.18 -7.44 -0.58
CA TYR A 36 5.96 -8.14 -0.23
C TYR A 36 6.17 -9.65 -0.32
N ALA A 37 5.86 -10.35 0.76
CA ALA A 37 5.64 -11.78 0.74
C ALA A 37 4.37 -12.15 1.51
N LYS A 38 3.66 -13.18 1.04
CA LYS A 38 2.44 -13.69 1.71
C LYS A 38 2.67 -14.06 3.18
N LYS A 39 3.89 -14.50 3.54
CA LYS A 39 4.26 -14.81 4.93
C LYS A 39 4.20 -13.59 5.86
N ASP A 40 4.40 -12.38 5.33
CA ASP A 40 4.37 -11.14 6.10
C ASP A 40 2.93 -10.83 6.52
N LEU A 41 1.95 -11.09 5.65
CA LEU A 41 0.53 -11.00 5.98
C LEU A 41 0.13 -11.97 7.09
N LEU A 42 0.60 -13.22 7.03
CA LEU A 42 0.31 -14.21 8.07
C LEU A 42 0.86 -13.75 9.44
N LYS A 43 2.04 -13.12 9.46
CA LYS A 43 2.61 -12.53 10.67
C LYS A 43 1.74 -11.38 11.20
N LEU A 44 1.27 -10.49 10.33
CA LEU A 44 0.38 -9.38 10.71
C LEU A 44 -0.98 -9.86 11.21
N GLN A 45 -1.57 -10.87 10.58
CA GLN A 45 -2.81 -11.50 11.03
C GLN A 45 -2.69 -12.10 12.42
N LYS A 46 -1.55 -12.72 12.75
CA LYS A 46 -1.28 -13.23 14.10
C LYS A 46 -1.23 -12.12 15.15
N PHE A 47 -0.68 -10.95 14.82
CA PHE A 47 -0.69 -9.81 15.75
C PHE A 47 -2.07 -9.22 15.99
N ILE A 48 -3.04 -9.49 15.12
CA ILE A 48 -4.42 -9.07 15.28
C ILE A 48 -5.20 -10.05 16.18
N GLN A 49 -4.75 -11.31 16.28
CA GLN A 49 -5.36 -12.30 17.16
C GLN A 49 -5.28 -11.86 18.63
N GLY A 50 -6.38 -12.01 19.37
CA GLY A 50 -6.46 -11.60 20.78
C GLY A 50 -6.96 -10.17 21.01
N LYS A 51 -7.14 -9.37 19.95
CA LYS A 51 -7.83 -8.07 20.02
C LYS A 51 -9.36 -8.25 20.11
N PRO A 52 -10.11 -7.20 20.49
CA PRO A 52 -11.58 -7.20 20.37
C PRO A 52 -12.04 -7.58 18.96
N VAL A 53 -13.16 -8.29 18.84
CA VAL A 53 -13.66 -8.83 17.56
C VAL A 53 -13.78 -7.74 16.49
N SER A 54 -14.32 -6.58 16.85
CA SER A 54 -14.45 -5.42 15.96
C SER A 54 -13.10 -4.93 15.41
N GLU A 55 -12.07 -4.85 16.25
CA GLU A 55 -10.71 -4.52 15.80
C GLU A 55 -10.13 -5.60 14.89
N GLN A 56 -10.46 -6.87 15.14
CA GLN A 56 -9.99 -7.96 14.29
C GLN A 56 -10.59 -7.90 12.89
N GLU A 57 -11.89 -7.63 12.79
CA GLU A 57 -12.60 -7.52 11.52
C GLU A 57 -12.04 -6.36 10.68
N ILE A 58 -11.88 -5.18 11.29
CA ILE A 58 -11.27 -4.01 10.64
C ILE A 58 -9.84 -4.34 10.22
N GLY A 59 -9.02 -4.90 11.11
CA GLY A 59 -7.63 -5.23 10.80
C GLY A 59 -7.50 -6.25 9.66
N LYS A 60 -8.40 -7.24 9.58
CA LYS A 60 -8.42 -8.21 8.48
C LYS A 60 -8.81 -7.56 7.15
N LEU A 61 -9.77 -6.64 7.16
CA LEU A 61 -10.19 -5.90 5.98
C LEU A 61 -9.03 -5.07 5.40
N LEU A 62 -8.39 -4.25 6.24
CA LEU A 62 -7.26 -3.39 5.83
C LEU A 62 -6.08 -4.20 5.26
N LEU A 63 -5.77 -5.35 5.89
CA LEU A 63 -4.75 -6.26 5.38
C LEU A 63 -5.14 -6.88 4.04
N ALA A 64 -6.41 -7.24 3.85
CA ALA A 64 -6.89 -7.80 2.59
C ALA A 64 -6.81 -6.77 1.45
N GLU A 65 -7.17 -5.52 1.71
CA GLU A 65 -7.07 -4.43 0.73
C GLU A 65 -5.60 -4.14 0.37
N THR A 66 -4.72 -4.14 1.37
CA THR A 66 -3.27 -3.94 1.15
C THR A 66 -2.66 -5.10 0.36
N ALA A 67 -3.07 -6.34 0.65
CA ALA A 67 -2.67 -7.52 -0.12
C ALA A 67 -3.18 -7.45 -1.57
N GLN A 68 -4.44 -7.10 -1.76
CA GLN A 68 -5.04 -6.93 -3.09
C GLN A 68 -4.31 -5.85 -3.90
N TYR A 69 -3.95 -4.74 -3.24
CA TYR A 69 -3.16 -3.69 -3.87
C TYR A 69 -1.79 -4.19 -4.34
N ALA A 70 -1.07 -4.95 -3.50
CA ALA A 70 0.24 -5.50 -3.83
C ALA A 70 0.18 -6.57 -4.95
N GLU A 71 -0.86 -7.40 -4.96
CA GLU A 71 -1.04 -8.50 -5.92
C GLU A 71 -1.71 -8.07 -7.23
N SER A 72 -2.26 -6.86 -7.30
CA SER A 72 -2.92 -6.34 -8.50
C SER A 72 -1.93 -6.11 -9.66
N SER A 73 -2.40 -6.38 -10.88
CA SER A 73 -1.71 -6.01 -12.13
C SER A 73 -2.13 -4.64 -12.67
N ILE A 74 -3.05 -3.94 -11.99
CA ILE A 74 -3.53 -2.60 -12.38
C ILE A 74 -2.50 -1.54 -11.98
N CYS A 75 -2.46 -0.43 -12.71
CA CYS A 75 -1.67 0.76 -12.36
C CYS A 75 -1.76 1.09 -10.86
N ARG A 76 -0.63 1.03 -10.15
CA ARG A 76 -0.54 1.27 -8.69
C ARG A 76 -1.13 2.62 -8.28
N ARG A 77 -0.83 3.67 -9.04
CA ARG A 77 -1.37 5.01 -8.76
C ARG A 77 -2.88 5.04 -8.90
N LYS A 78 -3.42 4.44 -9.95
CA LYS A 78 -4.87 4.40 -10.22
C LYS A 78 -5.61 3.67 -9.09
N THR A 79 -5.12 2.50 -8.68
CA THR A 79 -5.71 1.75 -7.57
C THR A 79 -5.62 2.51 -6.25
N LEU A 80 -4.47 3.14 -5.96
CA LEU A 80 -4.27 3.88 -4.72
C LEU A 80 -5.17 5.12 -4.64
N LEU A 81 -5.30 5.89 -5.73
CA LEU A 81 -6.21 7.04 -5.79
C LEU A 81 -7.68 6.60 -5.68
N LYS A 82 -8.06 5.53 -6.38
CA LYS A 82 -9.41 4.95 -6.32
C LYS A 82 -9.82 4.62 -4.89
N TYR A 83 -8.90 4.06 -4.09
CA TYR A 83 -9.12 3.73 -2.69
C TYR A 83 -9.52 4.96 -1.86
N PHE A 84 -8.94 6.12 -2.13
CA PHE A 84 -9.27 7.39 -1.46
C PHE A 84 -10.42 8.17 -2.12
N GLY A 85 -11.15 7.54 -3.06
CA GLY A 85 -12.27 8.17 -3.75
C GLY A 85 -11.86 9.14 -4.87
N GLU A 86 -10.59 9.10 -5.29
CA GLU A 86 -10.08 9.90 -6.40
C GLU A 86 -10.03 9.08 -7.70
N ASP A 87 -10.67 9.60 -8.76
CA ASP A 87 -10.62 8.95 -10.06
C ASP A 87 -9.42 9.44 -10.89
N TYR A 88 -8.58 8.49 -11.30
CA TYR A 88 -7.48 8.74 -12.24
C TYR A 88 -7.92 8.41 -13.67
N THR A 89 -8.18 9.45 -14.46
CA THR A 89 -8.79 9.36 -15.81
C THR A 89 -7.84 8.80 -16.85
N GLU A 90 -6.53 9.01 -16.67
CA GLU A 90 -5.52 8.49 -17.59
C GLU A 90 -5.50 6.95 -17.61
N PRO A 91 -5.11 6.33 -18.73
CA PRO A 91 -5.03 4.88 -18.83
C PRO A 91 -4.04 4.28 -17.82
N ASN A 92 -2.89 4.93 -17.60
CA ASN A 92 -1.87 4.50 -16.66
C ASN A 92 -1.01 5.69 -16.18
N CYS A 93 -0.17 5.49 -15.16
CA CYS A 93 0.63 6.58 -14.57
C CYS A 93 2.05 6.71 -15.13
N LYS A 94 2.50 5.75 -15.95
CA LYS A 94 3.85 5.69 -16.56
C LYS A 94 5.03 5.76 -15.56
N CYS A 95 4.79 5.52 -14.27
CA CYS A 95 5.82 5.68 -13.24
C CYS A 95 5.81 4.62 -12.13
N CYS A 96 4.89 3.65 -12.16
CA CYS A 96 4.90 2.50 -11.24
C CYS A 96 5.38 1.24 -11.95
N ASP A 97 5.77 0.24 -11.15
CA ASP A 97 6.19 -1.09 -11.59
C ASP A 97 5.20 -1.75 -12.59
N ASN A 98 3.89 -1.64 -12.37
CA ASN A 98 2.89 -2.21 -13.29
C ASN A 98 2.73 -1.46 -14.63
N CYS A 99 3.37 -0.30 -14.80
CA CYS A 99 3.16 0.58 -15.97
C CYS A 99 4.45 0.88 -16.73
N LEU A 100 5.57 0.35 -16.27
CA LEU A 100 6.89 0.40 -16.90
C LEU A 100 7.18 -0.96 -17.52
#